data_AF-A0AA40KTN7-F1
#
_entry.id   AF-A0AA40KTN7-F1
#
_cell.length_a   1.000
_cell.length_b   1.000
_cell.length_c   1.000
_cell.angle_alpha   90.00
_cell.angle_beta   90.00
_cell.angle_gamma   90.00
#
_symmetry.space_group_name_H-M   'P 1'
#
loop_
_entity.id
_entity.type
_entity.pdbx_description
1 polymer ?
#
loop_
_entity_poly.entity_id
_entity_poly.type
_entity_poly.pdbx_seq_one_letter_code
_entity_poly.pdbx_strand_id
1 'polypeptide(L)'
;MLCTRLRFSVAQWFEKVQLRAVKAFQQVLWVEPGFPRACEVHLRLGLMLKVHADFDAALKHLTLALIDATTPASFSKLEIKFHIAHLYEVQGKYRLAKEHYEALLKEKTLPSHLKADICRQLGESEQ
;
A
#
# COMPACT_ATOMS: atom_id res chain seq x y z
N MET A 1 1.05 -26.86 24.85
CA MET A 1 0.55 -26.96 23.46
C MET A 1 -0.75 -26.16 23.17
N LEU A 2 -1.37 -25.46 24.15
CA LEU A 2 -2.57 -24.63 23.89
C LEU A 2 -2.28 -23.24 23.29
N CYS A 3 -1.09 -22.68 23.53
CA CYS A 3 -0.71 -21.33 23.05
C CYS A 3 -0.47 -21.27 21.53
N THR A 4 0.02 -22.35 20.92
CA THR A 4 0.18 -22.44 19.46
C THR A 4 -1.15 -22.59 18.75
N ARG A 5 -2.10 -23.36 19.30
CA ARG A 5 -3.41 -23.64 18.68
C ARG A 5 -4.31 -22.40 18.53
N LEU A 6 -4.29 -21.48 19.50
CA LEU A 6 -4.99 -20.19 19.41
C LEU A 6 -4.35 -19.23 18.40
N ARG A 7 -3.01 -19.17 18.33
CA ARG A 7 -2.29 -18.36 17.32
C ARG A 7 -2.59 -18.81 15.90
N PHE A 8 -2.67 -20.12 15.64
CA PHE A 8 -3.07 -20.64 14.33
C PHE A 8 -4.51 -20.25 13.96
N SER A 9 -5.45 -20.31 14.91
CA SER A 9 -6.85 -19.94 14.66
C SER A 9 -7.03 -18.44 14.35
N VAL A 10 -6.28 -17.56 15.01
CA VAL A 10 -6.37 -16.10 14.78
C VAL A 10 -5.71 -15.71 13.45
N ALA A 11 -4.55 -16.27 13.12
CA ALA A 11 -3.90 -16.03 11.83
C ALA A 11 -4.76 -16.51 10.65
N GLN A 12 -5.33 -17.71 10.77
CA GLN A 12 -6.21 -18.27 9.74
C GLN A 12 -7.53 -17.49 9.61
N TRP A 13 -8.04 -16.93 10.72
CA TRP A 13 -9.20 -16.04 10.68
C TRP A 13 -8.85 -14.71 9.99
N PHE A 14 -7.69 -14.14 10.31
CA PHE A 14 -7.21 -12.91 9.69
C PHE A 14 -7.04 -13.06 8.16
N GLU A 15 -6.41 -14.15 7.71
CA GLU A 15 -6.25 -14.46 6.29
C GLU A 15 -7.61 -14.63 5.58
N LYS A 16 -8.56 -15.35 6.21
CA LYS A 16 -9.91 -15.51 5.66
C LYS A 16 -10.67 -14.19 5.55
N VAL A 17 -10.53 -13.30 6.54
CA VAL A 17 -11.16 -11.97 6.53
C VAL A 17 -10.55 -11.11 5.43
N GLN A 18 -9.22 -11.12 5.27
CA GLN A 18 -8.54 -10.37 4.22
C GLN A 18 -8.96 -10.84 2.83
N LEU A 19 -9.01 -12.16 2.59
CA LEU A 19 -9.44 -12.70 1.31
C LEU A 19 -10.88 -12.29 0.95
N ARG A 20 -11.79 -12.27 1.94
CA ARG A 20 -13.17 -11.80 1.74
C ARG A 20 -13.21 -10.32 1.39
N ALA A 21 -12.40 -9.50 2.05
CA ALA A 21 -12.32 -8.07 1.78
C ALA A 21 -11.77 -7.78 0.37
N VAL A 22 -10.71 -8.48 -0.07
CA VAL A 22 -10.19 -8.36 -1.45
C VAL A 22 -11.29 -8.65 -2.47
N LYS A 23 -12.03 -9.75 -2.30
CA LYS A 23 -13.15 -10.11 -3.20
C LYS A 23 -14.25 -9.06 -3.19
N ALA A 24 -14.63 -8.55 -2.02
CA ALA A 24 -15.66 -7.52 -1.91
C ALA A 24 -15.23 -6.22 -2.62
N PHE A 25 -13.99 -5.78 -2.44
CA PHE A 25 -13.47 -4.59 -3.12
C PHE A 25 -13.38 -4.78 -4.63
N GLN A 26 -12.98 -5.95 -5.11
CA GLN A 26 -12.99 -6.28 -6.53
C GLN A 26 -14.41 -6.26 -7.11
N GLN A 27 -15.41 -6.76 -6.37
CA GLN A 27 -16.80 -6.71 -6.79
C GLN A 27 -17.33 -5.28 -6.92
N VAL A 28 -16.99 -4.38 -5.97
CA VAL A 28 -17.39 -2.96 -6.05
C VAL A 28 -16.88 -2.33 -7.34
N LEU A 29 -15.60 -2.53 -7.66
CA LEU A 29 -14.98 -1.99 -8.87
C LEU A 29 -15.53 -2.62 -10.16
N TRP A 30 -15.95 -3.88 -10.08
CA TRP A 30 -16.54 -4.59 -11.23
C TRP A 30 -17.98 -4.14 -11.51
N VAL A 31 -18.77 -3.89 -10.48
CA VAL A 31 -20.17 -3.44 -10.62
C VAL A 31 -20.23 -1.98 -11.06
N GLU A 32 -19.40 -1.12 -10.47
CA GLU A 32 -19.41 0.32 -10.77
C GLU A 32 -17.98 0.85 -10.93
N PRO A 33 -17.42 0.84 -12.15
CA PRO A 33 -16.07 1.34 -12.39
C PRO A 33 -15.95 2.87 -12.19
N GLY A 34 -17.07 3.60 -12.19
CA GLY A 34 -17.15 5.05 -11.93
C GLY A 34 -17.41 5.42 -10.46
N PHE A 35 -17.21 4.49 -9.54
CA PHE A 35 -17.51 4.69 -8.13
C PHE A 35 -16.76 5.92 -7.56
N PRO A 36 -17.44 6.92 -6.94
CA PRO A 36 -16.81 8.16 -6.46
C PRO A 36 -15.73 8.00 -5.38
N ARG A 37 -15.52 6.79 -4.85
CA ARG A 37 -14.45 6.44 -3.90
C ARG A 37 -13.59 5.28 -4.43
N ALA A 38 -13.53 5.07 -5.74
CA ALA A 38 -12.71 4.05 -6.38
C ALA A 38 -11.23 4.19 -5.98
N CYS A 39 -10.71 5.41 -5.87
CA CYS A 39 -9.38 5.70 -5.31
C CYS A 39 -9.13 5.02 -3.96
N GLU A 40 -10.06 5.13 -3.00
CA GLU A 40 -9.91 4.52 -1.67
C GLU A 40 -9.97 2.99 -1.73
N VAL A 41 -10.82 2.44 -2.60
CA VAL A 41 -10.93 0.99 -2.82
C VAL A 41 -9.63 0.44 -3.41
N HIS A 42 -9.08 1.10 -4.43
CA HIS A 42 -7.80 0.74 -5.03
C HIS A 42 -6.64 0.85 -4.04
N LEU A 43 -6.62 1.92 -3.24
CA LEU A 43 -5.63 2.08 -2.19
C LEU A 43 -5.66 0.94 -1.16
N ARG A 44 -6.84 0.58 -0.65
CA ARG A 44 -7.00 -0.52 0.31
C ARG A 44 -6.61 -1.86 -0.31
N LEU A 45 -7.04 -2.12 -1.55
CA LEU A 45 -6.62 -3.31 -2.30
C LEU A 45 -5.11 -3.39 -2.44
N GLY A 46 -4.46 -2.29 -2.84
CA GLY A 46 -3.01 -2.22 -2.99
C GLY A 46 -2.26 -2.56 -1.70
N LEU A 47 -2.71 -2.02 -0.56
CA LEU A 47 -2.10 -2.32 0.75
C LEU A 47 -2.34 -3.77 1.20
N MET A 48 -3.52 -4.33 0.96
CA MET A 48 -3.82 -5.73 1.29
C MET A 48 -2.99 -6.69 0.44
N LEU A 49 -2.88 -6.43 -0.86
CA LEU A 49 -2.07 -7.24 -1.79
C LEU A 49 -0.58 -7.15 -1.48
N LYS A 50 -0.09 -5.98 -1.02
CA LYS A 50 1.28 -5.84 -0.49
C LYS A 50 1.57 -6.82 0.64
N VAL A 51 0.64 -6.97 1.60
CA VAL A 51 0.79 -7.90 2.73
C VAL A 51 0.75 -9.36 2.27
N HIS A 52 -0.02 -9.67 1.23
CA HIS A 52 -0.09 -11.00 0.61
C HIS A 52 1.10 -11.32 -0.32
N ALA A 53 2.09 -10.42 -0.44
CA ALA A 53 3.23 -10.54 -1.34
C ALA A 53 2.87 -10.60 -2.84
N ASP A 54 1.66 -10.17 -3.22
CA ASP A 54 1.28 -9.97 -4.62
C ASP A 54 1.64 -8.53 -5.04
N PHE A 55 2.93 -8.34 -5.31
CA PHE A 55 3.50 -7.01 -5.55
C PHE A 55 3.03 -6.40 -6.89
N ASP A 56 2.85 -7.20 -7.92
CA ASP A 56 2.44 -6.71 -9.24
C ASP A 56 0.99 -6.22 -9.24
N ALA A 57 0.09 -6.97 -8.59
CA ALA A 57 -1.29 -6.51 -8.42
C ALA A 57 -1.37 -5.30 -7.47
N ALA A 58 -0.58 -5.30 -6.39
CA ALA A 58 -0.51 -4.17 -5.47
C ALA A 58 -0.08 -2.88 -6.17
N LEU A 59 0.98 -2.95 -7.00
CA LEU A 59 1.49 -1.80 -7.74
C LEU A 59 0.46 -1.24 -8.71
N LYS A 60 -0.25 -2.10 -9.44
CA LYS A 60 -1.32 -1.68 -10.37
C LYS A 60 -2.39 -0.89 -9.62
N HIS A 61 -2.89 -1.41 -8.51
CA HIS A 61 -3.92 -0.73 -7.72
C HIS A 61 -3.43 0.57 -7.09
N LEU A 62 -2.21 0.61 -6.55
CA LEU A 62 -1.63 1.86 -6.02
C LEU A 62 -1.42 2.91 -7.11
N THR A 63 -1.06 2.49 -8.33
CA THR A 63 -0.91 3.39 -9.49
C THR A 63 -2.25 3.95 -9.93
N LEU A 64 -3.31 3.12 -9.97
CA LEU A 64 -4.66 3.58 -10.27
C LEU A 64 -5.16 4.58 -9.22
N ALA A 65 -4.93 4.31 -7.93
CA ALA A 65 -5.23 5.25 -6.85
C ALA A 65 -4.45 6.57 -6.98
N LEU A 66 -3.21 6.52 -7.47
CA LEU A 66 -2.40 7.72 -7.72
C LEU A 66 -2.96 8.59 -8.87
N ILE A 67 -3.52 7.95 -9.90
CA ILE A 67 -4.17 8.63 -11.04
C ILE A 67 -5.47 9.28 -10.60
N ASP A 68 -6.29 8.57 -9.83
CA ASP A 68 -7.58 9.02 -9.31
C ASP A 68 -7.47 9.85 -8.01
N ALA A 69 -6.27 10.33 -7.67
CA ALA A 69 -6.03 11.13 -6.46
C ALA A 69 -6.73 12.51 -6.47
N THR A 70 -7.56 12.79 -7.48
CA THR A 70 -8.49 13.93 -7.53
C THR A 70 -9.73 13.73 -6.64
N THR A 71 -10.09 12.49 -6.32
CA THR A 71 -11.13 12.22 -5.32
C THR A 71 -10.56 12.31 -3.89
N PRO A 72 -11.33 12.84 -2.92
CA PRO A 72 -10.89 12.91 -1.53
C PRO A 72 -10.67 11.49 -0.98
N ALA A 73 -9.41 11.11 -0.80
CA ALA A 73 -8.98 9.84 -0.25
C ALA A 73 -8.30 10.04 1.11
N SER A 74 -8.24 8.99 1.93
CA SER A 74 -7.59 9.03 3.25
C SER A 74 -6.09 9.34 3.19
N PHE A 75 -5.45 9.12 2.02
CA PHE A 75 -4.05 9.47 1.79
C PHE A 75 -3.92 10.52 0.71
N SER A 76 -2.97 11.42 0.94
CA SER A 76 -2.50 12.37 -0.07
C SER A 76 -1.73 11.67 -1.19
N LYS A 77 -1.60 12.36 -2.32
CA LYS A 77 -0.80 11.90 -3.47
C LYS A 77 0.63 11.51 -3.08
N LEU A 78 1.23 12.24 -2.13
CA LEU A 78 2.58 11.99 -1.65
C LEU A 78 2.67 10.71 -0.79
N GLU A 79 1.66 10.46 0.03
CA GLU A 79 1.57 9.22 0.83
C GLU A 79 1.34 7.99 -0.05
N ILE A 80 0.55 8.11 -1.12
CA ILE A 80 0.39 7.03 -2.12
C ILE A 80 1.73 6.72 -2.79
N LYS A 81 2.48 7.74 -3.24
CA LYS A 81 3.84 7.58 -3.78
C LYS A 81 4.79 6.94 -2.77
N PHE A 82 4.71 7.30 -1.49
CA PHE A 82 5.51 6.68 -0.43
C PHE A 82 5.19 5.19 -0.29
N HIS A 83 3.91 4.80 -0.34
CA HIS A 83 3.53 3.39 -0.30
C HIS A 83 4.01 2.61 -1.52
N ILE A 84 4.09 3.23 -2.71
CA ILE A 84 4.72 2.63 -3.89
C ILE A 84 6.22 2.44 -3.68
N ALA A 85 6.93 3.42 -3.13
CA ALA A 85 8.35 3.29 -2.80
C ALA A 85 8.60 2.13 -1.82
N HIS A 86 7.80 2.06 -0.75
CA HIS A 86 7.85 0.98 0.23
C HIS A 86 7.46 -0.38 -0.36
N LEU A 87 6.63 -0.43 -1.40
CA LEU A 87 6.32 -1.67 -2.09
C LEU A 87 7.57 -2.24 -2.76
N TYR A 88 8.37 -1.40 -3.41
CA TYR A 88 9.64 -1.83 -4.02
C TYR A 88 10.65 -2.29 -2.99
N GLU A 89 10.69 -1.66 -1.82
CA GLU A 89 11.53 -2.08 -0.71
C GLU A 89 11.16 -3.49 -0.21
N VAL A 90 9.86 -3.73 0.04
CA VAL A 90 9.36 -5.05 0.47
C VAL A 90 9.56 -6.11 -0.62
N GLN A 91 9.55 -5.72 -1.90
CA GLN A 91 9.89 -6.61 -3.02
C GLN A 91 11.40 -6.95 -3.09
N GLY A 92 12.25 -6.26 -2.33
CA GLY A 92 13.71 -6.41 -2.35
C GLY A 92 14.41 -5.58 -3.43
N LYS A 93 13.70 -4.64 -4.08
CA LYS A 93 14.26 -3.75 -5.10
C LYS A 93 14.74 -2.44 -4.46
N TYR A 94 15.72 -2.54 -3.56
CA TYR A 94 16.19 -1.41 -2.74
C TYR A 94 16.68 -0.21 -3.54
N ARG A 95 17.37 -0.43 -4.67
CA ARG A 95 17.84 0.66 -5.54
C ARG A 95 16.68 1.51 -6.07
N LEU A 96 15.64 0.86 -6.60
CA LEU A 96 14.45 1.55 -7.10
C LEU A 96 13.69 2.23 -5.95
N ALA A 97 13.57 1.56 -4.80
CA ALA A 97 12.93 2.15 -3.62
C ALA A 97 13.63 3.46 -3.19
N LYS A 98 14.97 3.45 -3.12
CA LYS A 98 15.79 4.62 -2.79
C LYS A 98 15.56 5.77 -3.79
N GLU A 99 15.58 5.49 -5.09
CA GLU A 99 15.29 6.50 -6.12
C GLU A 99 13.90 7.15 -5.93
N HIS A 100 12.89 6.34 -5.61
CA HIS A 100 11.54 6.84 -5.35
C HIS A 100 11.44 7.67 -4.05
N TYR A 101 12.15 7.27 -3.00
CA TYR A 101 12.24 8.03 -1.76
C TYR A 101 12.96 9.37 -1.94
N GLU A 102 14.07 9.38 -2.67
CA GLU A 102 14.80 10.60 -3.00
C GLU A 102 13.97 11.54 -3.89
N ALA A 103 13.19 10.99 -4.82
CA ALA A 103 12.25 11.78 -5.63
C ALA A 103 11.18 12.46 -4.75
N LEU A 104 10.69 11.79 -3.71
CA LEU A 104 9.75 12.38 -2.75
C LEU A 104 10.38 13.49 -1.90
N LEU A 105 11.65 13.35 -1.51
CA LEU A 105 12.37 14.38 -0.74
C LEU A 105 12.62 15.67 -1.53
N LYS A 106 12.56 15.61 -2.87
CA LYS A 106 12.69 16.77 -3.76
C LYS A 106 11.39 17.57 -3.91
N GLU A 107 10.25 17.05 -3.42
CA GLU A 107 8.97 17.74 -3.49
C GLU A 107 8.96 18.98 -2.58
N LYS A 108 8.53 20.13 -3.10
CA LYS A 108 8.57 21.42 -2.39
C LYS A 108 7.68 21.46 -1.14
N THR A 109 6.60 20.69 -1.14
CA THR A 109 5.58 20.67 -0.08
C THR A 109 5.45 19.25 0.45
N LEU A 110 6.44 18.79 1.21
CA LEU A 110 6.44 17.48 1.85
C LEU A 110 5.99 17.61 3.32
N PRO A 111 4.95 16.87 3.76
CA PRO A 111 4.56 16.83 5.17
C PRO A 111 5.70 16.37 6.08
N SER A 112 5.81 16.94 7.28
CA SER A 112 6.89 16.64 8.22
C SER A 112 6.90 15.18 8.68
N HIS A 113 5.73 14.58 8.88
CA HIS A 113 5.60 13.16 9.23
C HIS A 113 6.15 12.27 8.10
N LEU A 114 5.77 12.56 6.86
CA LEU A 114 6.18 11.78 5.71
C LEU A 114 7.70 11.89 5.47
N LYS A 115 8.28 13.07 5.69
CA LYS A 115 9.73 13.26 5.65
C LYS A 115 10.44 12.39 6.69
N ALA A 116 9.95 12.37 7.93
CA ALA A 116 10.52 11.54 8.99
C ALA A 116 10.42 10.05 8.66
N ASP A 117 9.30 9.61 8.08
CA ASP A 117 9.12 8.23 7.63
C ASP A 117 10.09 7.85 6.50
N ILE A 118 10.25 8.71 5.50
CA ILE A 118 11.19 8.49 4.39
C ILE A 118 12.63 8.41 4.93
N CYS A 119 13.04 9.33 5.79
CA CYS A 119 14.38 9.31 6.38
C CYS A 119 14.62 8.03 7.20
N ARG A 120 13.60 7.50 7.88
CA ARG A 120 13.70 6.24 8.61
C ARG A 120 13.95 5.06 7.66
N GLN A 121 13.14 4.93 6.59
CA GLN A 121 13.29 3.85 5.61
C GLN A 121 14.62 3.93 4.83
N LEU A 122 15.09 5.14 4.52
CA LEU A 122 16.40 5.34 3.90
C LEU A 122 17.56 4.94 4.81
N GLY A 123 17.44 5.15 6.13
CA GLY A 123 18.46 4.71 7.09
C GLY A 123 18.50 3.17 7.27
N GLU A 124 17.38 2.48 7.07
CA GLU A 124 17.29 1.02 7.15
C GLU A 124 17.82 0.33 5.88
N SER A 125 17.72 0.98 4.71
CA SER A 125 18.13 0.43 3.42
C SER A 125 19.62 0.59 3.07
N GLU A 126 20.42 1.24 3.92
CA GLU A 126 21.88 1.37 3.77
C GLU A 126 22.70 0.26 4.46
N GLN A 127 22.06 -0.73 5.09
CA GLN A 127 22.68 -1.92 5.69
C GLN A 127 22.54 -3.15 4.80
#